data_AF-A0A937PRA4-F1
#
_entry.id   AF-A0A937PRA4-F1
#
_cell.length_a   1.000
_cell.length_b   1.000
_cell.length_c   1.000
_cell.angle_alpha   90.00
_cell.angle_beta   90.00
_cell.angle_gamma   90.00
#
_symmetry.space_group_name_H-M   'P 1'
#
loop_
_entity.id
_entity.type
_entity.pdbx_description
1 polymer ?
#
loop_
_entity_poly.entity_id
_entity_poly.type
_entity_poly.pdbx_seq_one_letter_code
_entity_poly.pdbx_strand_id
1 'polypeptide(L)'
;MSYLSNDTKNLLRSLRADEDLARNQKAGKTLRTLWPMVLRDALKCLKRNDSRETPPGGAGDFEADTFFNELSLGLKNLEEVLKAFDECEPLLYGASPGYRDHIAHTFRVWAIGHGLLKSAFAGKLHADMPDGLGDVRVGEWEAMWAIAALCHDIGYFPSAIEDINQKADQALRSQGLYPASGLRYAFSPRLQPLQEAILRLMASKIVKTDAPPEDSERVWFTHLQNKYYMKLVSSFDEMQHGVLSALVLGKSLTYFLESDLCHDNCWPLKGADARQFVIRKEILRAIAAHTCPAIYHLRFDTLSFVLFVVDELQVWGRPTFEKLPAPVSTSKDDKVKIGSFEEKNINVCIELACDWTDDVQKGVKEHVEKTVKQRLRLAVDTEHLRDHILTWEVKPQDGEKPGVLMRLADGKIEGP
;
A
#
# COMPACT_ATOMS: atom_id res chain seq x y z
N MET A 1 -13.56 -2.94 13.10
CA MET A 1 -12.84 -4.02 12.41
C MET A 1 -13.11 -5.33 13.15
N SER A 2 -13.44 -6.40 12.43
CA SER A 2 -13.81 -7.69 13.05
C SER A 2 -12.58 -8.42 13.60
N TYR A 3 -11.44 -8.29 12.91
CA TYR A 3 -10.19 -8.97 13.24
C TYR A 3 -9.43 -8.43 14.47
N LEU A 4 -9.76 -7.23 14.96
CA LEU A 4 -9.04 -6.62 16.08
C LEU A 4 -9.40 -7.27 17.43
N SER A 5 -8.39 -7.48 18.27
CA SER A 5 -8.54 -7.90 19.66
C SER A 5 -9.23 -6.83 20.50
N ASN A 6 -9.75 -7.21 21.68
CA ASN A 6 -10.40 -6.26 22.59
C ASN A 6 -9.42 -5.20 23.09
N ASP A 7 -8.16 -5.56 23.33
CA ASP A 7 -7.12 -4.63 23.78
C ASP A 7 -6.84 -3.56 22.74
N THR A 8 -6.65 -3.96 21.46
CA THR A 8 -6.45 -3.01 20.36
C THR A 8 -7.68 -2.11 20.18
N LYS A 9 -8.90 -2.66 20.27
CA LYS A 9 -10.14 -1.87 20.21
C LYS A 9 -10.24 -0.86 21.35
N ASN A 10 -9.83 -1.22 22.56
CA ASN A 10 -9.86 -0.33 23.72
C ASN A 10 -8.85 0.81 23.56
N LEU A 11 -7.64 0.52 23.07
CA LEU A 11 -6.64 1.55 22.80
C LEU A 11 -7.04 2.48 21.64
N LEU A 12 -7.70 1.96 20.61
CA LEU A 12 -8.28 2.79 19.54
C LEU A 12 -9.40 3.71 20.04
N ARG A 13 -10.21 3.25 21.01
CA ARG A 13 -11.26 4.08 21.60
C ARG A 13 -10.69 5.22 22.45
N SER A 14 -9.56 5.02 23.12
CA SER A 14 -8.94 6.09 23.91
C SER A 14 -8.43 7.24 23.05
N LEU A 15 -8.05 6.99 21.80
CA LEU A 15 -7.70 8.04 20.82
C LEU A 15 -8.86 8.98 20.48
N ARG A 16 -10.12 8.50 20.53
CA ARG A 16 -11.30 9.31 20.19
C ARG A 16 -11.69 10.31 21.28
N ALA A 17 -11.17 10.16 22.49
CA ALA A 17 -11.61 10.93 23.66
C ALA A 17 -10.79 12.21 23.92
N ASP A 18 -9.64 12.38 23.26
CA ASP A 18 -8.75 13.54 23.49
C ASP A 18 -9.00 14.65 22.44
N GLU A 19 -9.77 15.67 22.86
CA GLU A 19 -10.08 17.03 22.31
C GLU A 19 -8.94 18.01 21.95
N ASP A 20 -7.78 17.97 22.62
CA ASP A 20 -6.96 19.20 22.75
C ASP A 20 -5.46 19.10 22.45
N LEU A 21 -4.86 20.25 22.11
CA LEU A 21 -3.53 20.53 21.50
C LEU A 21 -2.27 19.83 22.07
N ALA A 22 -2.35 19.09 23.18
CA ALA A 22 -1.35 18.05 23.53
C ALA A 22 -1.37 16.84 22.54
N ARG A 23 -2.33 16.88 21.61
CA ARG A 23 -2.73 15.95 20.55
C ARG A 23 -1.64 15.39 19.65
N ASN A 24 -0.47 16.01 19.46
CA ASN A 24 0.53 15.45 18.53
C ASN A 24 1.50 14.46 19.20
N GLN A 25 2.03 14.75 20.40
CA GLN A 25 2.97 13.83 21.05
C GLN A 25 2.29 12.62 21.70
N LYS A 26 1.15 12.83 22.37
CA LYS A 26 0.43 11.72 23.03
C LYS A 26 -0.22 10.80 22.00
N ALA A 27 -0.87 11.35 20.97
CA ALA A 27 -1.38 10.54 19.86
C ALA A 27 -0.24 9.84 19.12
N GLY A 28 0.89 10.51 18.87
CA GLY A 28 2.09 9.88 18.29
C GLY A 28 2.56 8.66 19.08
N LYS A 29 2.69 8.77 20.41
CA LYS A 29 3.03 7.63 21.28
C LYS A 29 1.99 6.51 21.21
N THR A 30 0.70 6.85 21.26
CA THR A 30 -0.38 5.86 21.16
C THR A 30 -0.41 5.16 19.79
N LEU A 31 -0.17 5.89 18.70
CA LEU A 31 -0.06 5.32 17.35
C LEU A 31 1.13 4.37 17.24
N ARG A 32 2.29 4.74 17.80
CA ARG A 32 3.48 3.88 17.87
C ARG A 32 3.22 2.58 18.63
N THR A 33 2.41 2.61 19.69
CA THR A 33 1.96 1.40 20.38
C THR A 33 0.91 0.61 19.59
N LEU A 34 -0.03 1.29 18.94
CA LEU A 34 -1.10 0.65 18.17
C LEU A 34 -0.58 -0.06 16.92
N TRP A 35 0.50 0.43 16.31
CA TRP A 35 0.99 -0.06 15.02
C TRP A 35 1.32 -1.55 15.04
N PRO A 36 2.21 -2.04 15.93
CA PRO A 36 2.46 -3.48 16.04
C PRO A 36 1.24 -4.26 16.54
N MET A 37 0.37 -3.68 17.38
CA MET A 37 -0.84 -4.35 17.87
C MET A 37 -1.83 -4.67 16.75
N VAL A 38 -2.10 -3.70 15.86
CA VAL A 38 -3.00 -3.89 14.72
C VAL A 38 -2.43 -4.92 13.74
N LEU A 39 -1.12 -4.88 13.50
CA LEU A 39 -0.44 -5.84 12.61
C LEU A 39 -0.45 -7.26 13.19
N ARG A 40 -0.24 -7.41 14.51
CA ARG A 40 -0.36 -8.69 15.21
C ARG A 40 -1.77 -9.27 15.10
N ASP A 41 -2.80 -8.46 15.34
CA ASP A 41 -4.19 -8.90 15.22
C ASP A 41 -4.53 -9.33 13.78
N ALA A 42 -4.03 -8.58 12.79
CA ALA A 42 -4.20 -8.91 11.37
C ALA A 42 -3.53 -10.26 11.02
N LEU A 43 -2.28 -10.47 11.46
CA LEU A 43 -1.56 -11.72 11.21
C LEU A 43 -2.22 -12.92 11.89
N LYS A 44 -2.67 -12.77 13.14
CA LYS A 44 -3.44 -13.80 13.84
C LYS A 44 -4.73 -14.15 13.09
N CYS A 45 -5.41 -13.14 12.53
CA CYS A 45 -6.59 -13.37 11.71
C CYS A 45 -6.27 -14.17 10.43
N LEU A 46 -5.20 -13.83 9.73
CA LEU A 46 -4.78 -14.56 8.52
C LEU A 46 -4.38 -16.02 8.85
N LYS A 47 -3.56 -16.25 9.90
CA LYS A 47 -3.15 -17.61 10.29
C LYS A 47 -4.33 -18.44 10.83
N ARG A 48 -5.27 -17.85 11.57
CA ARG A 48 -6.49 -18.55 12.03
C ARG A 48 -7.39 -19.01 10.89
N ASN A 49 -7.36 -18.33 9.75
CA ASN A 49 -8.11 -18.73 8.57
C ASN A 49 -7.32 -19.65 7.63
N ASP A 50 -6.09 -20.03 7.99
CA ASP A 50 -5.32 -21.07 7.33
C ASP A 50 -5.63 -22.43 7.97
N SER A 51 -6.19 -23.35 7.18
CA SER A 51 -6.54 -24.70 7.65
C SER A 51 -5.32 -25.55 8.01
N ARG A 52 -4.13 -25.20 7.55
CA ARG A 52 -2.87 -25.91 7.86
C ARG A 52 -2.33 -25.56 9.25
N GLU A 53 -2.68 -24.36 9.71
CA GLU A 53 -2.22 -23.75 10.98
C GLU A 53 -3.29 -23.88 12.08
N THR A 54 -4.46 -24.41 11.74
CA THR A 54 -5.59 -24.56 12.65
C THR A 54 -5.62 -25.99 13.19
N PRO A 55 -5.70 -26.20 14.53
CA PRO A 55 -5.77 -27.54 15.11
C PRO A 55 -7.03 -28.31 14.67
N PRO A 56 -7.00 -29.66 14.77
CA PRO A 56 -8.16 -30.50 14.48
C PRO A 56 -9.36 -30.10 15.36
N GLY A 57 -10.48 -29.71 14.75
CA GLY A 57 -11.64 -29.11 15.42
C GLY A 57 -12.11 -27.80 14.77
N GLY A 58 -11.20 -27.10 14.10
CA GLY A 58 -11.50 -25.90 13.32
C GLY A 58 -11.28 -24.60 14.09
N ALA A 59 -11.51 -23.47 13.43
CA ALA A 59 -11.16 -22.14 13.94
C ALA A 59 -11.93 -21.73 15.22
N GLY A 60 -12.97 -22.46 15.63
CA GLY A 60 -13.77 -22.20 16.83
C GLY A 60 -13.20 -22.80 18.12
N ASP A 61 -12.28 -23.78 18.01
CA ASP A 61 -11.91 -24.65 19.12
C ASP A 61 -10.62 -24.25 19.84
N PHE A 62 -10.01 -23.11 19.47
CA PHE A 62 -8.80 -22.63 20.11
C PHE A 62 -8.73 -21.11 20.20
N GLU A 63 -8.16 -20.63 21.31
CA GLU A 63 -7.85 -19.22 21.54
C GLU A 63 -6.59 -18.84 20.73
N ALA A 64 -6.78 -18.21 19.57
CA ALA A 64 -5.68 -17.81 18.69
C ALA A 64 -4.65 -16.90 19.39
N ASP A 65 -5.08 -16.15 20.41
CA ASP A 65 -4.22 -15.26 21.18
C ASP A 65 -3.19 -15.98 22.04
N THR A 66 -3.48 -17.20 22.48
CA THR A 66 -2.58 -18.03 23.28
C THR A 66 -1.87 -19.09 22.44
N PHE A 67 -2.45 -19.48 21.30
CA PHE A 67 -1.92 -20.50 20.42
C PHE A 67 -0.76 -20.01 19.54
N PHE A 68 -0.90 -18.84 18.92
CA PHE A 68 0.16 -18.26 18.09
C PHE A 68 1.14 -17.47 18.97
N ASN A 69 2.33 -18.04 19.19
CA ASN A 69 3.42 -17.34 19.87
C ASN A 69 3.91 -16.16 19.01
N GLU A 70 4.12 -14.99 19.60
CA GLU A 70 4.62 -13.80 18.89
C GLU A 70 5.96 -14.04 18.18
N LEU A 71 6.81 -14.92 18.74
CA LEU A 71 8.07 -15.32 18.13
C LEU A 71 7.85 -16.09 16.81
N SER A 72 6.79 -16.90 16.69
CA SER A 72 6.52 -17.66 15.46
C SER A 72 5.94 -16.77 14.35
N LEU A 73 5.39 -15.60 14.67
CA LEU A 73 4.87 -14.66 13.70
C LEU A 73 5.94 -13.79 13.02
N GLY A 74 7.17 -13.74 13.57
CA GLY A 74 8.23 -12.85 13.11
C GLY A 74 7.99 -11.38 13.48
N LEU A 75 7.08 -11.11 14.41
CA LEU A 75 6.70 -9.75 14.81
C LEU A 75 7.86 -8.95 15.36
N LYS A 76 8.78 -9.59 16.10
CA LYS A 76 9.96 -8.93 16.67
C LYS A 76 10.81 -8.24 15.60
N ASN A 77 11.08 -8.91 14.47
CA ASN A 77 11.87 -8.32 13.39
C ASN A 77 11.15 -7.14 12.76
N LEU A 78 9.82 -7.24 12.60
CA LEU A 78 9.03 -6.12 12.09
C LEU A 78 9.02 -4.96 13.07
N GLU A 79 8.85 -5.20 14.37
CA GLU A 79 8.91 -4.16 15.41
C GLU A 79 10.27 -3.44 15.43
N GLU A 80 11.37 -4.16 15.23
CA GLU A 80 12.70 -3.55 15.06
C GLU A 80 12.76 -2.62 13.84
N VAL A 81 12.17 -3.04 12.71
CA VAL A 81 12.04 -2.17 11.52
C VAL A 81 11.16 -0.95 11.80
N LEU A 82 9.99 -1.13 12.41
CA LEU A 82 9.07 -0.03 12.73
C LEU A 82 9.73 0.97 13.69
N LYS A 83 10.47 0.48 14.68
CA LYS A 83 11.23 1.31 15.61
C LYS A 83 12.35 2.07 14.90
N ALA A 84 13.11 1.42 14.01
CA ALA A 84 14.14 2.10 13.25
C ALA A 84 13.55 3.19 12.33
N PHE A 85 12.42 2.91 11.69
CA PHE A 85 11.68 3.87 10.88
C PHE A 85 11.21 5.08 11.72
N ASP A 86 10.68 4.80 12.90
CA ASP A 86 10.25 5.80 13.87
C ASP A 86 11.38 6.71 14.38
N GLU A 87 12.56 6.14 14.61
CA GLU A 87 13.77 6.89 15.01
C GLU A 87 14.31 7.78 13.87
N CYS A 88 14.03 7.44 12.62
CA CYS A 88 14.43 8.19 11.44
C CYS A 88 13.47 9.32 11.06
N GLU A 89 12.23 9.28 11.57
CA GLU A 89 11.15 10.25 11.31
C GLU A 89 11.59 11.73 11.51
N PRO A 90 12.38 12.10 12.55
CA PRO A 90 12.86 13.47 12.72
C PRO A 90 13.86 13.92 11.64
N LEU A 91 14.66 13.00 11.08
CA LEU A 91 15.61 13.33 10.01
C LEU A 91 14.86 13.69 8.73
N LEU A 92 13.79 12.94 8.44
CA LEU A 92 12.92 13.20 7.31
C LEU A 92 12.17 14.55 7.47
N TYR A 93 11.75 14.86 8.70
CA TYR A 93 11.19 16.17 9.05
C TYR A 93 12.16 17.31 8.75
N GLY A 94 13.43 17.15 9.12
CA GLY A 94 14.48 18.15 8.84
C GLY A 94 14.82 18.29 7.35
N ALA A 95 14.63 17.22 6.56
CA ALA A 95 14.97 17.21 5.14
C ALA A 95 13.91 17.87 4.26
N SER A 96 12.62 17.86 4.62
CA SER A 96 11.53 18.30 3.74
C SER A 96 10.63 19.38 4.39
N PRO A 97 10.56 20.61 3.85
CA PRO A 97 9.73 21.70 4.38
C PRO A 97 8.20 21.45 4.39
N GLY A 98 7.73 20.37 3.75
CA GLY A 98 6.32 19.95 3.71
C GLY A 98 6.10 18.55 4.29
N TYR A 99 6.98 18.11 5.19
CA TYR A 99 7.02 16.75 5.72
C TYR A 99 5.76 16.38 6.51
N ARG A 100 5.27 15.16 6.29
CA ARG A 100 4.19 14.54 7.04
C ARG A 100 4.77 13.48 7.98
N ASP A 101 4.24 13.41 9.20
CA ASP A 101 4.41 12.25 10.07
C ASP A 101 3.89 10.98 9.35
N HIS A 102 4.82 10.14 8.87
CA HIS A 102 4.53 8.92 8.12
C HIS A 102 3.74 7.89 8.93
N ILE A 103 3.83 7.94 10.27
CA ILE A 103 3.07 7.05 11.15
C ILE A 103 1.62 7.48 11.14
N ALA A 104 1.33 8.76 11.41
CA ALA A 104 -0.03 9.28 11.32
C ALA A 104 -0.61 9.11 9.90
N HIS A 105 0.21 9.23 8.86
CA HIS A 105 -0.18 9.01 7.47
C HIS A 105 -0.73 7.60 7.23
N THR A 106 0.06 6.57 7.56
CA THR A 106 -0.30 5.17 7.32
C THR A 106 -1.56 4.78 8.09
N PHE A 107 -1.77 5.32 9.29
CA PHE A 107 -3.01 5.15 10.03
C PHE A 107 -4.23 5.83 9.40
N ARG A 108 -4.07 7.01 8.80
CA ARG A 108 -5.15 7.68 8.04
C ARG A 108 -5.51 6.88 6.80
N VAL A 109 -4.51 6.41 6.05
CA VAL A 109 -4.70 5.53 4.90
C VAL A 109 -5.47 4.29 5.34
N TRP A 110 -4.99 3.60 6.39
CA TRP A 110 -5.67 2.44 6.95
C TRP A 110 -7.12 2.71 7.33
N ALA A 111 -7.41 3.80 8.05
CA ALA A 111 -8.76 4.13 8.50
C ALA A 111 -9.71 4.45 7.32
N ILE A 112 -9.27 5.24 6.35
CA ILE A 112 -10.06 5.62 5.18
C ILE A 112 -10.37 4.39 4.33
N GLY A 113 -9.34 3.61 3.97
CA GLY A 113 -9.55 2.43 3.14
C GLY A 113 -10.32 1.32 3.87
N HIS A 114 -10.25 1.25 5.21
CA HIS A 114 -11.12 0.36 5.98
C HIS A 114 -12.59 0.79 5.86
N GLY A 115 -12.85 2.10 5.89
CA GLY A 115 -14.17 2.68 5.62
C GLY A 115 -14.67 2.28 4.23
N LEU A 116 -13.87 2.54 3.20
CA LEU A 116 -14.20 2.21 1.81
C LEU A 116 -14.43 0.71 1.61
N LEU A 117 -13.54 -0.13 2.12
CA LEU A 117 -13.68 -1.60 2.03
C LEU A 117 -15.05 -2.05 2.55
N LYS A 118 -15.56 -1.44 3.61
CA LYS A 118 -16.88 -1.77 4.17
C LYS A 118 -18.04 -1.17 3.41
N SER A 119 -17.99 0.13 3.11
CA SER A 119 -19.13 0.85 2.55
C SER A 119 -19.27 0.65 1.04
N ALA A 120 -18.16 0.61 0.32
CA ALA A 120 -18.11 0.56 -1.14
C ALA A 120 -18.03 -0.86 -1.69
N PHE A 121 -17.36 -1.76 -0.98
CA PHE A 121 -16.99 -3.09 -1.48
C PHE A 121 -17.55 -4.25 -0.64
N ALA A 122 -18.48 -3.97 0.28
CA ALA A 122 -19.10 -4.97 1.16
C ALA A 122 -18.10 -5.90 1.90
N GLY A 123 -16.89 -5.39 2.18
CA GLY A 123 -15.82 -6.12 2.84
C GLY A 123 -15.01 -7.07 1.95
N LYS A 124 -15.16 -7.03 0.62
CA LYS A 124 -14.47 -7.94 -0.31
C LYS A 124 -13.92 -7.18 -1.52
N LEU A 125 -12.68 -7.51 -1.87
CA LEU A 125 -12.03 -7.02 -3.09
C LEU A 125 -11.83 -8.19 -4.06
N HIS A 126 -11.46 -7.87 -5.29
CA HIS A 126 -11.07 -8.85 -6.30
C HIS A 126 -9.62 -9.29 -6.12
N ALA A 127 -9.42 -10.60 -6.19
CA ALA A 127 -8.12 -11.26 -6.37
C ALA A 127 -8.25 -12.25 -7.53
N ASP A 128 -7.17 -12.41 -8.30
CA ASP A 128 -7.07 -13.38 -9.41
C ASP A 128 -6.95 -14.81 -8.85
N MET A 129 -8.08 -15.32 -8.33
CA MET A 129 -8.26 -16.65 -7.75
C MET A 129 -8.87 -17.57 -8.80
N PRO A 130 -8.20 -18.67 -9.18
CA PRO A 130 -8.78 -19.63 -10.10
C PRO A 130 -9.98 -20.39 -9.52
N ASP A 131 -10.89 -20.83 -10.42
CA ASP A 131 -12.11 -21.55 -10.04
C ASP A 131 -11.84 -22.81 -9.21
N GLY A 132 -12.43 -22.84 -8.01
CA GLY A 132 -12.36 -23.96 -7.08
C GLY A 132 -11.19 -23.91 -6.08
N LEU A 133 -10.44 -22.81 -6.03
CA LEU A 133 -9.41 -22.58 -5.00
C LEU A 133 -10.00 -22.09 -3.66
N GLY A 134 -11.22 -21.56 -3.69
CA GLY A 134 -11.91 -20.97 -2.54
C GLY A 134 -11.62 -19.48 -2.38
N ASP A 135 -12.55 -18.75 -1.76
CA ASP A 135 -12.48 -17.29 -1.67
C ASP A 135 -11.67 -16.78 -0.47
N VAL A 136 -11.25 -15.52 -0.56
CA VAL A 136 -10.75 -14.74 0.57
C VAL A 136 -11.95 -14.24 1.40
N ARG A 137 -11.93 -14.52 2.72
CA ARG A 137 -13.02 -14.14 3.62
C ARG A 137 -12.96 -12.66 3.96
N VAL A 138 -14.08 -12.08 4.37
CA VAL A 138 -14.17 -10.65 4.73
C VAL A 138 -13.16 -10.26 5.81
N GLY A 139 -12.99 -11.08 6.86
CA GLY A 139 -12.00 -10.81 7.91
C GLY A 139 -10.56 -10.85 7.41
N GLU A 140 -10.26 -11.71 6.44
CA GLU A 140 -8.94 -11.77 5.81
C GLU A 140 -8.70 -10.55 4.92
N TRP A 141 -9.71 -10.06 4.18
CA TRP A 141 -9.60 -8.79 3.45
C TRP A 141 -9.33 -7.60 4.36
N GLU A 142 -10.03 -7.51 5.51
CA GLU A 142 -9.76 -6.47 6.51
C GLU A 142 -8.31 -6.56 7.04
N ALA A 143 -7.79 -7.77 7.27
CA ALA A 143 -6.42 -8.00 7.73
C ALA A 143 -5.36 -7.73 6.64
N MET A 144 -5.61 -8.15 5.40
CA MET A 144 -4.77 -7.84 4.23
C MET A 144 -4.64 -6.33 4.05
N TRP A 145 -5.75 -5.60 4.13
CA TRP A 145 -5.75 -4.14 4.07
C TRP A 145 -4.94 -3.51 5.20
N ALA A 146 -5.09 -4.02 6.43
CA ALA A 146 -4.32 -3.53 7.57
C ALA A 146 -2.81 -3.63 7.35
N ILE A 147 -2.34 -4.78 6.89
CA ILE A 147 -0.92 -5.00 6.62
C ILE A 147 -0.46 -4.12 5.45
N ALA A 148 -1.22 -4.06 4.35
CA ALA A 148 -0.88 -3.25 3.19
C ALA A 148 -0.79 -1.75 3.53
N ALA A 149 -1.85 -1.20 4.13
CA ALA A 149 -1.94 0.22 4.45
C ALA A 149 -0.97 0.67 5.54
N LEU A 150 -0.75 -0.15 6.58
CA LEU A 150 0.16 0.23 7.67
C LEU A 150 1.63 0.03 7.32
N CYS A 151 1.96 -0.73 6.27
CA CYS A 151 3.36 -1.03 5.92
C CYS A 151 3.79 -0.49 4.55
N HIS A 152 2.93 0.20 3.79
CA HIS A 152 3.26 0.60 2.41
C HIS A 152 4.47 1.54 2.29
N ASP A 153 4.73 2.35 3.33
CA ASP A 153 5.75 3.40 3.34
C ASP A 153 7.02 3.08 4.14
N ILE A 154 7.13 1.89 4.76
CA ILE A 154 8.30 1.57 5.61
C ILE A 154 9.63 1.58 4.84
N GLY A 155 9.59 1.45 3.52
CA GLY A 155 10.70 1.54 2.58
C GLY A 155 11.00 2.95 2.06
N TYR A 156 10.39 4.01 2.61
CA TYR A 156 10.60 5.39 2.17
C TYR A 156 11.98 5.96 2.52
N PHE A 157 12.56 5.50 3.63
CA PHE A 157 13.78 6.08 4.19
C PHE A 157 14.98 6.13 3.20
N PRO A 158 15.30 5.08 2.42
CA PRO A 158 16.37 5.15 1.43
C PRO A 158 16.21 6.27 0.41
N SER A 159 15.00 6.50 -0.13
CA SER A 159 14.74 7.58 -1.09
C SER A 159 15.00 8.96 -0.45
N ALA A 160 14.60 9.15 0.81
CA ALA A 160 14.81 10.41 1.50
C ALA A 160 16.30 10.71 1.82
N ILE A 161 17.13 9.67 2.00
CA ILE A 161 18.57 9.85 2.13
C ILE A 161 19.16 10.45 0.84
N GLU A 162 18.68 10.05 -0.34
CA GLU A 162 19.15 10.61 -1.60
C GLU A 162 18.85 12.11 -1.68
N ASP A 163 17.66 12.54 -1.25
CA ASP A 163 17.31 13.97 -1.17
C ASP A 163 18.19 14.72 -0.18
N ILE A 164 18.49 14.12 0.97
CA ILE A 164 19.40 14.70 1.98
C ILE A 164 20.80 14.87 1.39
N ASN A 165 21.32 13.84 0.70
CA ASN A 165 22.61 13.91 0.02
C ASN A 165 22.64 15.03 -1.02
N GLN A 166 21.59 15.17 -1.84
CA GLN A 166 21.52 16.23 -2.86
C GLN A 166 21.56 17.63 -2.24
N LYS A 167 20.77 17.86 -1.17
CA LYS A 167 20.74 19.14 -0.45
C LYS A 167 22.06 19.44 0.25
N ALA A 168 22.66 18.44 0.90
CA ALA A 168 23.96 18.56 1.55
C ALA A 168 25.05 18.89 0.53
N ASP A 169 25.07 18.18 -0.61
CA ASP A 169 26.02 18.43 -1.69
C ASP A 169 25.92 19.86 -2.23
N GLN A 170 24.70 20.37 -2.45
CA GLN A 170 24.49 21.74 -2.90
C GLN A 170 24.99 22.78 -1.87
N ALA A 171 24.72 22.55 -0.59
CA ALA A 171 25.10 23.46 0.50
C ALA A 171 26.60 23.44 0.81
N LEU A 172 27.27 22.30 0.65
CA LEU A 172 28.71 22.16 0.89
C LEU A 172 29.53 22.73 -0.28
N ARG A 173 29.06 22.53 -1.52
CA ARG A 173 29.71 23.10 -2.71
C ARG A 173 29.77 24.62 -2.67
N SER A 174 28.74 25.29 -2.17
CA SER A 174 28.75 26.76 -2.02
C SER A 174 29.78 27.25 -1.00
N GLN A 175 30.26 26.38 -0.11
CA GLN A 175 31.31 26.65 0.87
C GLN A 175 32.71 26.24 0.39
N GLY A 176 32.84 25.81 -0.87
CA GLY A 176 34.10 25.31 -1.43
C GLY A 176 34.47 23.89 -0.99
N LEU A 177 33.56 23.18 -0.32
CA LEU A 177 33.74 21.79 0.09
C LEU A 177 33.17 20.87 -0.98
N TYR A 178 33.99 19.94 -1.46
CA TYR A 178 33.57 18.91 -2.40
C TYR A 178 33.32 17.60 -1.62
N PRO A 179 32.12 17.01 -1.72
CA PRO A 179 31.85 15.72 -1.08
C PRO A 179 32.75 14.65 -1.71
N ALA A 180 33.51 13.94 -0.87
CA ALA A 180 34.33 12.82 -1.33
C ALA A 180 33.46 11.62 -1.76
N SER A 181 32.32 11.43 -1.08
CA SER A 181 31.27 10.45 -1.40
C SER A 181 30.00 10.79 -0.61
N GLY A 182 28.82 10.61 -1.20
CA GLY A 182 27.54 10.67 -0.47
C GLY A 182 27.24 9.39 0.31
N LEU A 183 26.24 9.43 1.20
CA LEU A 183 25.72 8.23 1.87
C LEU A 183 24.99 7.35 0.86
N ARG A 184 25.67 6.32 0.34
CA ARG A 184 25.06 5.34 -0.58
C ARG A 184 24.78 4.05 0.16
N TYR A 185 23.56 3.55 0.01
CA TYR A 185 23.13 2.27 0.58
C TYR A 185 22.86 1.28 -0.54
N ALA A 186 23.27 0.05 -0.33
CA ALA A 186 22.98 -1.06 -1.22
C ALA A 186 22.47 -2.22 -0.37
N PHE A 187 21.56 -2.99 -0.94
CA PHE A 187 21.20 -4.25 -0.32
C PHE A 187 22.41 -5.18 -0.24
N SER A 188 22.47 -5.96 0.84
CA SER A 188 23.49 -6.99 0.98
C SER A 188 23.38 -7.97 -0.20
N PRO A 189 24.46 -8.22 -0.97
CA PRO A 189 24.44 -9.22 -2.04
C PRO A 189 24.05 -10.62 -1.55
N ARG A 190 24.27 -10.91 -0.26
CA ARG A 190 23.86 -12.17 0.37
C ARG A 190 22.34 -12.35 0.44
N LEU A 191 21.58 -11.25 0.43
CA LEU A 191 20.12 -11.27 0.45
C LEU A 191 19.51 -11.28 -0.95
N GLN A 192 20.32 -11.23 -2.01
CA GLN A 192 19.82 -11.23 -3.39
C GLN A 192 18.92 -12.43 -3.71
N PRO A 193 19.22 -13.68 -3.30
CA PRO A 193 18.32 -14.80 -3.55
C PRO A 193 16.95 -14.64 -2.88
N LEU A 194 16.92 -14.09 -1.65
CA LEU A 194 15.68 -13.82 -0.93
C LEU A 194 14.87 -12.72 -1.62
N GLN A 195 15.53 -11.65 -2.06
CA GLN A 195 14.88 -10.56 -2.79
C GLN A 195 14.29 -11.06 -4.10
N GLU A 196 15.05 -11.87 -4.83
CA GLU A 196 14.58 -12.49 -6.06
C GLU A 196 13.37 -13.39 -5.83
N ALA A 197 13.37 -14.19 -4.76
CA ALA A 197 12.24 -15.03 -4.39
C ALA A 197 10.98 -14.19 -4.10
N ILE A 198 11.10 -13.10 -3.33
CA ILE A 198 9.99 -12.19 -3.02
C ILE A 198 9.50 -11.47 -4.28
N LEU A 199 10.40 -11.00 -5.15
CA LEU A 199 10.04 -10.38 -6.44
C LEU A 199 9.29 -11.36 -7.34
N ARG A 200 9.76 -12.61 -7.44
CA ARG A 200 9.11 -13.67 -8.22
C ARG A 200 7.74 -14.02 -7.62
N LEU A 201 7.62 -14.10 -6.30
CA LEU A 201 6.35 -14.28 -5.59
C LEU A 201 5.36 -13.19 -6.01
N MET A 202 5.72 -11.92 -5.83
CA MET A 202 4.88 -10.77 -6.21
C MET A 202 4.53 -10.74 -7.70
N ALA A 203 5.41 -11.22 -8.57
CA ALA A 203 5.19 -11.24 -10.02
C ALA A 203 4.43 -12.47 -10.54
N SER A 204 4.16 -13.47 -9.70
CA SER A 204 3.58 -14.75 -10.15
C SER A 204 2.05 -14.77 -10.00
N LYS A 205 1.39 -15.72 -10.67
CA LYS A 205 -0.03 -16.04 -10.48
C LYS A 205 -0.23 -17.53 -10.30
N ILE A 206 -1.35 -17.94 -9.71
CA ILE A 206 -1.74 -19.36 -9.68
C ILE A 206 -2.39 -19.73 -11.01
N VAL A 207 -2.05 -20.91 -11.51
CA VAL A 207 -2.65 -21.51 -12.71
C VAL A 207 -3.20 -22.88 -12.35
N LYS A 208 -4.39 -23.16 -12.88
CA LYS A 208 -5.11 -24.41 -12.70
C LYS A 208 -4.48 -25.52 -13.52
N THR A 209 -4.40 -26.72 -12.95
CA THR A 209 -4.17 -27.95 -13.74
C THR A 209 -5.44 -28.35 -14.50
N ASP A 210 -5.28 -28.97 -15.67
CA ASP A 210 -6.41 -29.64 -16.33
C ASP A 210 -7.08 -30.62 -15.37
N ALA A 211 -8.40 -30.80 -15.53
CA ALA A 211 -9.24 -31.54 -14.61
C ALA A 211 -8.56 -32.88 -14.24
N PRO A 212 -8.21 -33.10 -12.97
CA PRO A 212 -7.64 -34.38 -12.57
C PRO A 212 -8.63 -35.51 -12.90
N PRO A 213 -8.16 -36.75 -13.17
CA PRO A 213 -9.01 -37.95 -13.15
C PRO A 213 -9.95 -37.94 -11.93
N GLU A 214 -11.15 -38.53 -12.04
CA GLU A 214 -12.28 -38.39 -11.10
C GLU A 214 -11.95 -38.65 -9.60
N ASP A 215 -10.79 -39.23 -9.28
CA ASP A 215 -10.33 -39.53 -7.91
C ASP A 215 -9.08 -38.75 -7.44
N SER A 216 -8.61 -37.73 -8.18
CA SER A 216 -7.37 -37.00 -7.82
C SER A 216 -7.60 -35.63 -7.18
N GLU A 217 -6.83 -35.32 -6.13
CA GLU A 217 -6.81 -34.00 -5.50
C GLU A 217 -6.41 -32.93 -6.55
N ARG A 218 -7.13 -31.80 -6.58
CA ARG A 218 -6.78 -30.68 -7.47
C ARG A 218 -5.47 -30.05 -7.02
N VAL A 219 -4.57 -29.91 -7.99
CA VAL A 219 -3.24 -29.32 -7.78
C VAL A 219 -3.06 -28.03 -8.58
N TRP A 220 -2.15 -27.18 -8.11
CA TRP A 220 -1.98 -25.82 -8.61
C TRP A 220 -0.51 -25.50 -8.85
N PHE A 221 -0.22 -24.66 -9.84
CA PHE A 221 1.14 -24.24 -10.17
C PHE A 221 1.28 -22.71 -10.12
N THR A 222 2.49 -22.23 -9.81
CA THR A 222 2.80 -20.81 -9.89
C THR A 222 3.41 -20.48 -11.25
N HIS A 223 2.82 -19.51 -11.94
CA HIS A 223 3.32 -19.01 -13.22
C HIS A 223 3.86 -17.59 -13.06
N LEU A 224 5.15 -17.42 -13.34
CA LEU A 224 5.80 -16.11 -13.31
C LEU A 224 5.29 -15.23 -14.46
N GLN A 225 4.66 -14.10 -14.13
CA GLN A 225 4.24 -13.13 -15.12
C GLN A 225 5.42 -12.20 -15.43
N ASN A 226 6.20 -12.53 -16.47
CA ASN A 226 7.44 -11.81 -16.79
C ASN A 226 7.25 -10.28 -16.90
N LYS A 227 6.09 -9.83 -17.40
CA LYS A 227 5.74 -8.40 -17.47
C LYS A 227 5.71 -7.71 -16.10
N TYR A 228 5.23 -8.38 -15.06
CA TYR A 228 5.22 -7.85 -13.69
C TYR A 228 6.60 -7.92 -13.08
N TYR A 229 7.31 -9.03 -13.30
CA TYR A 229 8.66 -9.23 -12.79
C TYR A 229 9.60 -8.11 -13.26
N MET A 230 9.66 -7.84 -14.56
CA MET A 230 10.52 -6.79 -15.11
C MET A 230 10.18 -5.39 -14.57
N LYS A 231 8.89 -5.10 -14.38
CA LYS A 231 8.44 -3.82 -13.81
C LYS A 231 8.86 -3.67 -12.35
N LEU A 232 8.71 -4.72 -11.56
CA LEU A 232 9.11 -4.74 -10.16
C LEU A 232 10.64 -4.65 -10.01
N VAL A 233 11.40 -5.32 -10.88
CA VAL A 233 12.87 -5.20 -10.92
C VAL A 233 13.29 -3.78 -11.29
N SER A 234 12.65 -3.15 -12.28
CA SER A 234 12.91 -1.74 -12.63
C SER A 234 12.63 -0.81 -11.45
N SER A 235 11.48 -0.98 -10.78
CA SER A 235 11.16 -0.19 -9.59
C SER A 235 12.11 -0.45 -8.43
N PHE A 236 12.69 -1.65 -8.33
CA PHE A 236 13.69 -1.97 -7.32
C PHE A 236 15.03 -1.29 -7.62
N ASP A 237 15.44 -1.26 -8.89
CA ASP A 237 16.63 -0.54 -9.35
C ASP A 237 16.52 0.97 -9.12
N GLU A 238 15.33 1.53 -9.35
CA GLU A 238 14.98 2.93 -9.06
C GLU A 238 14.74 3.23 -7.57
N MET A 239 14.90 2.24 -6.68
CA MET A 239 14.67 2.38 -5.23
C MET A 239 13.28 2.94 -4.86
N GLN A 240 12.24 2.58 -5.62
CA GLN A 240 10.88 3.00 -5.33
C GLN A 240 10.40 2.45 -3.98
N HIS A 241 9.93 3.32 -3.09
CA HIS A 241 9.65 2.94 -1.71
C HIS A 241 8.64 1.80 -1.56
N GLY A 242 7.63 1.68 -2.42
CA GLY A 242 6.69 0.57 -2.38
C GLY A 242 7.33 -0.82 -2.54
N VAL A 243 8.23 -1.02 -3.52
CA VAL A 243 8.90 -2.33 -3.67
C VAL A 243 9.89 -2.58 -2.53
N LEU A 244 10.54 -1.53 -2.02
CA LEU A 244 11.41 -1.64 -0.84
C LEU A 244 10.62 -2.04 0.40
N SER A 245 9.45 -1.43 0.62
CA SER A 245 8.51 -1.77 1.70
C SER A 245 8.08 -3.23 1.61
N ALA A 246 7.73 -3.70 0.42
CA ALA A 246 7.35 -5.10 0.21
C ALA A 246 8.50 -6.07 0.49
N LEU A 247 9.73 -5.73 0.09
CA LEU A 247 10.92 -6.55 0.36
C LEU A 247 11.27 -6.60 1.86
N VAL A 248 11.21 -5.46 2.54
CA VAL A 248 11.42 -5.37 3.99
C VAL A 248 10.36 -6.19 4.72
N LEU A 249 9.08 -6.00 4.39
CA LEU A 249 7.98 -6.72 5.01
C LEU A 249 8.08 -8.23 4.77
N GLY A 250 8.35 -8.64 3.52
CA GLY A 250 8.48 -10.05 3.13
C GLY A 250 9.64 -10.76 3.82
N LYS A 251 10.72 -10.04 4.15
CA LYS A 251 11.84 -10.56 4.94
C LYS A 251 11.53 -10.60 6.45
N SER A 252 10.81 -9.60 6.96
CA SER A 252 10.63 -9.43 8.40
C SER A 252 9.63 -10.40 9.02
N LEU A 253 8.55 -10.72 8.32
CA LEU A 253 7.48 -11.57 8.86
C LEU A 253 7.61 -13.02 8.41
N THR A 254 7.55 -13.95 9.37
CA THR A 254 7.53 -15.40 9.10
C THR A 254 6.38 -15.78 8.17
N TYR A 255 5.23 -15.09 8.30
CA TYR A 255 4.05 -15.31 7.45
C TYR A 255 4.37 -15.27 5.94
N PHE A 256 5.28 -14.39 5.50
CA PHE A 256 5.69 -14.32 4.09
C PHE A 256 6.80 -15.32 3.75
N LEU A 257 7.68 -15.65 4.70
CA LEU A 257 8.72 -16.65 4.52
C LEU A 257 8.16 -18.08 4.39
N GLU A 258 6.99 -18.33 4.96
CA GLU A 258 6.21 -19.57 4.81
C GLU A 258 5.47 -19.67 3.45
N SER A 259 5.77 -18.80 2.48
CA SER A 259 5.15 -18.84 1.15
C SER A 259 5.77 -19.93 0.28
N ASP A 260 4.94 -20.83 -0.22
CA ASP A 260 5.36 -21.81 -1.21
C ASP A 260 5.32 -21.21 -2.62
N LEU A 261 6.48 -21.20 -3.29
CA LEU A 261 6.61 -20.86 -4.70
C LEU A 261 6.98 -22.12 -5.47
N CYS A 262 6.07 -22.55 -6.34
CA CYS A 262 6.27 -23.76 -7.14
C CYS A 262 7.29 -23.47 -8.27
N HIS A 263 8.48 -24.05 -8.15
CA HIS A 263 9.58 -23.82 -9.09
C HIS A 263 9.53 -24.74 -10.32
N ASP A 264 8.85 -25.87 -10.21
CA ASP A 264 8.78 -26.91 -11.24
C ASP A 264 7.45 -27.68 -11.19
N ASN A 265 7.24 -28.56 -12.17
CA ASN A 265 6.01 -29.36 -12.22
C ASN A 265 6.01 -30.56 -11.26
N CYS A 266 7.09 -30.78 -10.50
CA CYS A 266 7.27 -31.97 -9.66
C CYS A 266 6.60 -31.79 -8.30
N TRP A 267 6.53 -30.55 -7.79
CA TRP A 267 5.96 -30.24 -6.49
C TRP A 267 4.86 -29.18 -6.61
N PRO A 268 3.65 -29.58 -7.03
CA PRO A 268 2.55 -28.64 -7.15
C PRO A 268 2.00 -28.24 -5.78
N LEU A 269 1.33 -27.09 -5.75
CA LEU A 269 0.63 -26.57 -4.57
C LEU A 269 -0.73 -27.24 -4.39
N LYS A 270 -1.10 -27.51 -3.14
CA LYS A 270 -2.46 -27.93 -2.79
C LYS A 270 -3.36 -26.71 -2.63
N GLY A 271 -4.67 -26.95 -2.49
CA GLY A 271 -5.66 -25.86 -2.40
C GLY A 271 -5.38 -24.85 -1.29
N ALA A 272 -4.98 -25.30 -0.09
CA ALA A 272 -4.65 -24.40 1.02
C ALA A 272 -3.37 -23.58 0.74
N ASP A 273 -2.32 -24.21 0.20
CA ASP A 273 -1.05 -23.56 -0.13
C ASP A 273 -1.25 -22.51 -1.23
N ALA A 274 -1.97 -22.87 -2.29
CA ALA A 274 -2.26 -21.97 -3.41
C ALA A 274 -3.15 -20.79 -2.99
N ARG A 275 -4.10 -20.99 -2.08
CA ARG A 275 -4.93 -19.91 -1.53
C ARG A 275 -4.10 -18.93 -0.71
N GLN A 276 -3.24 -19.45 0.18
CA GLN A 276 -2.36 -18.63 1.00
C GLN A 276 -1.30 -17.92 0.16
N PHE A 277 -0.80 -18.56 -0.89
CA PHE A 277 0.05 -17.92 -1.90
C PHE A 277 -0.62 -16.68 -2.47
N VAL A 278 -1.89 -16.76 -2.90
CA VAL A 278 -2.57 -15.58 -3.47
C VAL A 278 -2.72 -14.48 -2.43
N ILE A 279 -3.14 -14.79 -1.19
CA ILE A 279 -3.28 -13.78 -0.12
C ILE A 279 -1.95 -13.06 0.12
N ARG A 280 -0.87 -13.82 0.34
CA ARG A 280 0.47 -13.29 0.62
C ARG A 280 0.99 -12.45 -0.55
N LYS A 281 0.84 -12.96 -1.77
CA LYS A 281 1.19 -12.27 -3.00
C LYS A 281 0.41 -10.97 -3.15
N GLU A 282 -0.91 -10.96 -2.97
CA GLU A 282 -1.73 -9.75 -3.16
C GLU A 282 -1.36 -8.64 -2.18
N ILE A 283 -1.03 -8.96 -0.92
CA ILE A 283 -0.53 -7.97 0.06
C ILE A 283 0.77 -7.34 -0.44
N LEU A 284 1.79 -8.16 -0.73
CA LEU A 284 3.10 -7.66 -1.14
C LEU A 284 3.03 -6.94 -2.49
N ARG A 285 2.26 -7.46 -3.44
CA ARG A 285 2.03 -6.85 -4.75
C ARG A 285 1.32 -5.51 -4.63
N ALA A 286 0.33 -5.37 -3.75
CA ALA A 286 -0.33 -4.09 -3.51
C ALA A 286 0.65 -3.03 -3.00
N ILE A 287 1.47 -3.39 -2.01
CA ILE A 287 2.52 -2.52 -1.49
C ILE A 287 3.56 -2.20 -2.58
N ALA A 288 3.99 -3.15 -3.41
CA ALA A 288 4.97 -2.84 -4.44
C ALA A 288 4.38 -2.01 -5.60
N ALA A 289 3.11 -2.25 -5.95
CA ALA A 289 2.47 -1.63 -7.10
C ALA A 289 2.02 -0.18 -6.84
N HIS A 290 1.74 0.22 -5.59
CA HIS A 290 1.20 1.57 -5.33
C HIS A 290 2.16 2.70 -5.74
N THR A 291 3.47 2.45 -5.77
CA THR A 291 4.46 3.42 -6.29
C THR A 291 4.95 3.12 -7.69
N CYS A 292 4.79 1.89 -8.18
CA CYS A 292 5.34 1.44 -9.45
C CYS A 292 4.63 2.13 -10.64
N PRO A 293 5.28 3.07 -11.36
CA PRO A 293 4.63 3.82 -12.43
C PRO A 293 4.30 2.96 -13.67
N ALA A 294 4.94 1.80 -13.79
CA ALA A 294 4.76 0.88 -14.92
C ALA A 294 3.64 -0.13 -14.69
N ILE A 295 3.18 -0.35 -13.44
CA ILE A 295 2.06 -1.24 -13.16
C ILE A 295 0.77 -0.45 -13.29
N TYR A 296 -0.13 -0.94 -14.14
CA TYR A 296 -1.40 -0.29 -14.43
C TYR A 296 -2.53 -0.96 -13.66
N HIS A 297 -3.49 -0.15 -13.20
CA HIS A 297 -4.69 -0.65 -12.54
C HIS A 297 -5.80 -0.81 -13.57
N LEU A 298 -6.15 -2.07 -13.85
CA LEU A 298 -7.22 -2.44 -14.78
C LEU A 298 -8.56 -2.72 -14.08
N ARG A 299 -8.60 -2.62 -12.75
CA ARG A 299 -9.77 -2.92 -11.93
C ARG A 299 -9.79 -1.99 -10.73
N PHE A 300 -10.98 -1.49 -10.40
CA PHE A 300 -11.18 -0.53 -9.31
C PHE A 300 -11.46 -1.17 -7.95
N ASP A 301 -11.59 -2.50 -7.94
CA ASP A 301 -11.90 -3.30 -6.77
C ASP A 301 -10.72 -4.18 -6.34
N THR A 302 -9.48 -3.82 -6.69
CA THR A 302 -8.28 -4.57 -6.28
C THR A 302 -7.58 -3.92 -5.09
N LEU A 303 -6.89 -4.71 -4.28
CA LEU A 303 -6.15 -4.21 -3.11
C LEU A 303 -5.13 -3.13 -3.50
N SER A 304 -4.41 -3.34 -4.60
CA SER A 304 -3.42 -2.39 -5.11
C SER A 304 -4.05 -1.06 -5.54
N PHE A 305 -5.20 -1.10 -6.20
CA PHE A 305 -5.89 0.11 -6.64
C PHE A 305 -6.45 0.91 -5.46
N VAL A 306 -7.09 0.23 -4.50
CA VAL A 306 -7.61 0.89 -3.30
C VAL A 306 -6.47 1.52 -2.51
N LEU A 307 -5.32 0.84 -2.37
CA LEU A 307 -4.15 1.40 -1.70
C LEU A 307 -3.65 2.67 -2.41
N PHE A 308 -3.45 2.58 -3.73
CA PHE A 308 -3.04 3.73 -4.55
C PHE A 308 -4.00 4.92 -4.38
N VAL A 309 -5.30 4.72 -4.56
CA VAL A 309 -6.27 5.83 -4.49
C VAL A 309 -6.34 6.43 -3.09
N VAL A 310 -6.38 5.61 -2.04
CA VAL A 310 -6.47 6.13 -0.67
C VAL A 310 -5.21 6.88 -0.26
N ASP A 311 -4.04 6.39 -0.69
CA ASP A 311 -2.78 7.10 -0.51
C ASP A 311 -2.79 8.46 -1.24
N GLU A 312 -3.19 8.48 -2.52
CA GLU A 312 -3.35 9.72 -3.28
C GLU A 312 -4.36 10.69 -2.66
N LEU A 313 -5.49 10.22 -2.12
CA LEU A 313 -6.46 11.06 -1.41
C LEU A 313 -5.85 11.72 -0.18
N GLN A 314 -4.83 11.08 0.40
CA GLN A 314 -4.04 11.66 1.47
C GLN A 314 -2.90 12.54 0.95
N VAL A 315 -2.65 12.72 -0.34
CA VAL A 315 -1.60 13.63 -0.84
C VAL A 315 -2.02 15.11 -0.85
N TRP A 316 -3.33 15.39 -0.93
CA TRP A 316 -3.85 16.75 -1.09
C TRP A 316 -3.95 17.48 0.26
N GLY A 317 -3.58 18.76 0.31
CA GLY A 317 -3.30 19.48 1.56
C GLY A 317 -1.82 19.61 1.92
N ARG A 318 -0.90 19.34 0.97
CA ARG A 318 0.54 19.51 1.17
C ARG A 318 1.10 20.72 0.41
N PRO A 319 2.18 21.35 0.89
CA PRO A 319 3.05 22.21 0.07
C PRO A 319 3.97 21.42 -0.88
N THR A 320 3.62 20.19 -1.28
CA THR A 320 4.47 19.29 -2.10
C THR A 320 4.22 19.43 -3.60
N PHE A 321 3.70 20.56 -4.05
CA PHE A 321 3.92 20.93 -5.43
C PHE A 321 5.35 21.47 -5.54
N GLU A 322 6.33 20.58 -5.64
CA GLU A 322 7.77 20.88 -5.61
C GLU A 322 8.23 21.85 -6.73
N LYS A 323 7.32 22.29 -7.60
CA LYS A 323 7.54 23.25 -8.69
C LYS A 323 6.62 24.47 -8.65
N LEU A 324 5.84 24.68 -7.59
CA LEU A 324 5.09 25.92 -7.46
C LEU A 324 5.97 27.01 -6.87
N PRO A 325 6.10 28.16 -7.56
CA PRO A 325 6.77 29.31 -6.97
C PRO A 325 5.91 29.79 -5.81
N ALA A 326 6.50 29.73 -4.62
CA ALA A 326 5.93 30.00 -3.31
C ALA A 326 5.15 28.83 -2.67
N PRO A 327 5.34 28.61 -1.35
CA PRO A 327 4.51 27.68 -0.61
C PRO A 327 3.08 28.17 -0.77
N VAL A 328 2.25 27.39 -1.47
CA VAL A 328 0.81 27.46 -1.26
C VAL A 328 0.65 27.36 0.25
N SER A 329 0.29 28.47 0.90
CA SER A 329 0.08 28.45 2.34
C SER A 329 -1.09 27.51 2.55
N THR A 330 -0.80 26.28 2.96
CA THR A 330 -1.79 25.28 3.29
C THR A 330 -2.56 25.82 4.48
N SER A 331 -3.68 26.48 4.20
CA SER A 331 -4.66 26.79 5.22
C SER A 331 -5.25 25.46 5.71
N LYS A 332 -5.77 25.44 6.94
CA LYS A 332 -6.36 24.24 7.57
C LYS A 332 -7.66 23.77 6.88
N ASP A 333 -7.99 24.31 5.71
CA ASP A 333 -9.33 24.28 5.15
C ASP A 333 -9.46 23.47 3.87
N ASP A 334 -8.40 22.87 3.30
CA ASP A 334 -8.48 21.97 2.14
C ASP A 334 -9.47 20.81 2.40
N LYS A 335 -10.40 20.58 1.46
CA LYS A 335 -11.50 19.62 1.60
C LYS A 335 -11.46 18.60 0.48
N VAL A 336 -11.24 17.34 0.83
CA VAL A 336 -11.47 16.21 -0.06
C VAL A 336 -12.94 15.80 0.07
N LYS A 337 -13.71 15.94 -1.01
CA LYS A 337 -15.09 15.46 -1.12
C LYS A 337 -15.12 14.23 -2.01
N ILE A 338 -15.47 13.10 -1.42
CA ILE A 338 -15.75 11.87 -2.16
C ILE A 338 -17.23 11.89 -2.51
N GLY A 339 -17.58 12.09 -3.78
CA GLY A 339 -18.96 12.12 -4.26
C GLY A 339 -19.56 10.72 -4.29
N SER A 340 -18.83 9.76 -4.85
CA SER A 340 -19.15 8.33 -4.83
C SER A 340 -17.86 7.52 -4.84
N PHE A 341 -17.87 6.36 -4.21
CA PHE A 341 -16.79 5.38 -4.30
C PHE A 341 -17.43 4.02 -4.36
N GLU A 342 -17.61 3.50 -5.58
CA GLU A 342 -18.23 2.21 -5.86
C GLU A 342 -17.35 1.44 -6.84
N GLU A 343 -17.58 0.13 -6.99
CA GLU A 343 -16.84 -0.74 -7.92
C GLU A 343 -16.77 -0.16 -9.34
N LYS A 344 -17.88 0.40 -9.83
CA LYS A 344 -18.00 0.92 -11.20
C LYS A 344 -17.99 2.44 -11.31
N ASN A 345 -18.15 3.16 -10.20
CA ASN A 345 -18.31 4.60 -10.23
C ASN A 345 -17.56 5.26 -9.08
N ILE A 346 -16.43 5.88 -9.41
CA ILE A 346 -15.60 6.61 -8.46
C ILE A 346 -15.61 8.08 -8.85
N ASN A 347 -16.10 8.92 -7.94
CA ASN A 347 -16.12 10.36 -8.09
C ASN A 347 -15.37 11.00 -6.91
N VAL A 348 -14.21 11.54 -7.23
CA VAL A 348 -13.33 12.24 -6.30
C VAL A 348 -13.28 13.71 -6.72
N CYS A 349 -13.63 14.59 -5.78
CA CYS A 349 -13.52 16.03 -5.93
C CYS A 349 -12.65 16.60 -4.80
N ILE A 350 -11.60 17.32 -5.16
CA ILE A 350 -10.63 17.87 -4.23
C ILE A 350 -10.69 19.38 -4.31
N GLU A 351 -11.07 20.01 -3.20
CA GLU A 351 -11.22 21.46 -3.11
C GLU A 351 -10.06 22.05 -2.32
N LEU A 352 -9.18 22.78 -3.01
CA LEU A 352 -8.01 23.43 -2.43
C LEU A 352 -8.38 24.85 -1.98
N ALA A 353 -8.00 25.19 -0.74
CA ALA A 353 -8.09 26.51 -0.15
C ALA A 353 -6.78 27.26 -0.40
N CYS A 354 -6.54 27.60 -1.68
CA CYS A 354 -5.36 28.31 -2.13
C CYS A 354 -5.67 29.34 -3.21
N ASP A 355 -4.76 30.30 -3.37
CA ASP A 355 -4.77 31.21 -4.52
C ASP A 355 -4.56 30.40 -5.81
N TRP A 356 -5.62 30.24 -6.59
CA TRP A 356 -5.59 29.45 -7.83
C TRP A 356 -4.89 30.21 -8.96
N THR A 357 -3.56 30.22 -8.92
CA THR A 357 -2.69 30.82 -9.94
C THR A 357 -2.47 29.87 -11.12
N ASP A 358 -1.98 30.39 -12.24
CA ASP A 358 -1.67 29.59 -13.44
C ASP A 358 -0.59 28.54 -13.16
N ASP A 359 0.38 28.86 -12.30
CA ASP A 359 1.40 27.91 -11.86
C ASP A 359 0.77 26.78 -11.06
N VAL A 360 -0.11 27.09 -10.09
CA VAL A 360 -0.84 26.09 -9.27
C VAL A 360 -1.60 25.13 -10.17
N GLN A 361 -2.36 25.66 -11.12
CA GLN A 361 -3.12 24.87 -12.08
C GLN A 361 -2.21 23.97 -12.93
N LYS A 362 -1.06 24.48 -13.38
CA LYS A 362 -0.07 23.69 -14.13
C LYS A 362 0.52 22.57 -13.28
N GLY A 363 0.87 22.83 -12.02
CA GLY A 363 1.40 21.83 -11.10
C GLY A 363 0.39 20.71 -10.82
N VAL A 364 -0.88 21.07 -10.57
CA VAL A 364 -1.98 20.11 -10.40
C VAL A 364 -2.16 19.26 -11.66
N LYS A 365 -2.14 19.89 -12.84
CA LYS A 365 -2.24 19.17 -14.13
C LYS A 365 -1.09 18.18 -14.31
N GLU A 366 0.15 18.58 -14.08
CA GLU A 366 1.32 17.69 -14.18
C GLU A 366 1.22 16.50 -13.21
N HIS A 367 0.72 16.71 -11.99
CA HIS A 367 0.51 15.62 -11.02
C HIS A 367 -0.57 14.63 -11.49
N VAL A 368 -1.73 15.14 -11.93
CA VAL A 368 -2.82 14.29 -12.43
C VAL A 368 -2.36 13.47 -13.65
N GLU A 369 -1.62 14.07 -14.58
CA GLU A 369 -1.08 13.39 -15.76
C GLU A 369 -0.06 12.29 -15.40
N LYS A 370 0.89 12.58 -14.51
CA LYS A 370 1.97 11.65 -14.15
C LYS A 370 1.53 10.55 -13.20
N THR A 371 0.66 10.86 -12.27
CA THR A 371 0.36 9.96 -11.15
C THR A 371 -0.92 9.19 -11.40
N VAL A 372 -1.99 9.88 -11.80
CA VAL A 372 -3.30 9.27 -11.98
C VAL A 372 -3.45 8.71 -13.39
N LYS A 373 -3.26 9.53 -14.42
CA LYS A 373 -3.45 9.12 -15.83
C LYS A 373 -2.45 8.06 -16.27
N GLN A 374 -1.16 8.19 -15.93
CA GLN A 374 -0.15 7.21 -16.30
C GLN A 374 -0.49 5.81 -15.76
N ARG A 375 -0.95 5.70 -14.50
CA ARG A 375 -1.29 4.43 -13.86
C ARG A 375 -2.62 3.82 -14.35
N LEU A 376 -3.44 4.60 -15.05
CA LEU A 376 -4.71 4.17 -15.65
C LEU A 376 -4.66 3.98 -17.18
N ARG A 377 -3.49 4.17 -17.80
CA ARG A 377 -3.32 4.22 -19.27
C ARG A 377 -3.82 2.99 -20.04
N LEU A 378 -3.75 1.79 -19.46
CA LEU A 378 -4.24 0.56 -20.11
C LEU A 378 -5.72 0.26 -19.85
N ALA A 379 -6.41 1.05 -19.03
CA ALA A 379 -7.86 0.97 -18.93
C ALA A 379 -8.56 1.45 -20.22
N VAL A 380 -7.82 2.20 -21.05
CA VAL A 380 -8.26 2.68 -22.37
C VAL A 380 -8.38 1.47 -23.31
N ASP A 381 -9.53 1.32 -23.98
CA ASP A 381 -9.89 0.21 -24.88
C ASP A 381 -10.13 -1.17 -24.26
N THR A 382 -10.17 -1.27 -22.94
CA THR A 382 -10.47 -2.54 -22.26
C THR A 382 -11.99 -2.75 -22.18
N GLU A 383 -12.51 -3.78 -22.87
CA GLU A 383 -13.96 -4.01 -23.04
C GLU A 383 -14.73 -4.10 -21.71
N HIS A 384 -14.12 -4.68 -20.67
CA HIS A 384 -14.73 -4.84 -19.34
C HIS A 384 -14.70 -3.57 -18.47
N LEU A 385 -14.12 -2.46 -18.95
CA LEU A 385 -14.08 -1.18 -18.25
C LEU A 385 -14.94 -0.10 -18.91
N ARG A 386 -15.68 -0.43 -19.97
CA ARG A 386 -16.55 0.52 -20.66
C ARG A 386 -17.68 1.04 -19.77
N ASP A 387 -18.17 0.22 -18.84
CA ASP A 387 -19.20 0.57 -17.86
C ASP A 387 -18.63 1.21 -16.59
N HIS A 388 -17.30 1.39 -16.49
CA HIS A 388 -16.66 2.01 -15.34
C HIS A 388 -16.41 3.49 -15.58
N ILE A 389 -16.73 4.31 -14.57
CA ILE A 389 -16.55 5.75 -14.57
C ILE A 389 -15.63 6.13 -13.41
N LEU A 390 -14.53 6.83 -13.74
CA LEU A 390 -13.69 7.49 -12.74
C LEU A 390 -13.67 8.98 -13.05
N THR A 391 -14.08 9.81 -12.10
CA THR A 391 -13.99 11.26 -12.19
C THR A 391 -13.05 11.75 -11.10
N TRP A 392 -11.99 12.46 -11.51
CA TRP A 392 -11.00 13.07 -10.62
C TRP A 392 -10.93 14.57 -10.89
N GLU A 393 -11.57 15.35 -10.04
CA GLU A 393 -11.60 16.81 -10.14
C GLU A 393 -10.76 17.43 -9.02
N VAL A 394 -9.90 18.38 -9.37
CA VAL A 394 -9.20 19.25 -8.41
C VAL A 394 -9.55 20.69 -8.74
N LYS A 395 -10.13 21.43 -7.80
CA LYS A 395 -10.64 22.79 -8.02
C LYS A 395 -10.40 23.71 -6.83
N PRO A 396 -10.41 25.04 -7.02
CA PRO A 396 -10.39 25.97 -5.90
C PRO A 396 -11.72 25.99 -5.16
N GLN A 397 -11.69 26.27 -3.85
CA GLN A 397 -12.90 26.41 -3.02
C GLN A 397 -13.79 27.58 -3.44
N ASP A 398 -13.19 28.65 -3.93
CA ASP A 398 -13.88 29.90 -4.25
C ASP A 398 -14.73 29.80 -5.52
N GLY A 399 -14.57 28.73 -6.31
CA GLY A 399 -15.43 28.37 -7.44
C GLY A 399 -15.36 29.28 -8.67
N GLU A 400 -14.58 30.37 -8.64
CA GLU A 400 -14.52 31.36 -9.72
C GLU A 400 -13.73 30.90 -10.95
N LYS A 401 -12.78 29.97 -10.79
CA LYS A 401 -11.92 29.45 -11.88
C LYS A 401 -12.17 27.96 -12.13
N PRO A 402 -12.11 27.52 -13.41
CA PRO A 402 -12.27 26.11 -13.74
C PRO A 402 -11.13 25.26 -13.14
N GLY A 403 -11.51 24.13 -12.55
CA GLY A 403 -10.56 23.14 -12.01
C GLY A 403 -9.87 22.28 -13.08
N VAL A 404 -9.06 21.35 -12.61
CA VAL A 404 -8.41 20.29 -13.38
C VAL A 404 -9.25 19.03 -13.25
N LEU A 405 -9.89 18.58 -14.33
CA LEU A 405 -10.84 17.46 -14.32
C LEU A 405 -10.37 16.34 -15.23
N MET A 406 -9.96 15.20 -14.69
CA MET A 406 -9.72 13.96 -15.44
C MET A 406 -10.92 13.04 -15.31
N ARG A 407 -11.38 12.47 -16.43
CA ARG A 407 -12.49 11.53 -16.46
C ARG A 407 -12.13 10.30 -17.29
N LEU A 408 -12.24 9.11 -16.70
CA LEU A 408 -12.30 7.85 -17.46
C LEU A 408 -13.77 7.47 -17.63
N ALA A 409 -14.23 7.38 -18.88
CA ALA A 409 -15.56 6.90 -19.23
C ALA A 409 -15.53 6.21 -20.60
N ASP A 410 -16.36 5.19 -20.81
CA ASP A 410 -16.45 4.44 -22.09
C ASP A 410 -15.09 3.90 -22.58
N GLY A 411 -14.18 3.58 -21.65
CA GLY A 411 -12.82 3.14 -21.98
C GLY A 411 -11.96 4.24 -22.61
N LYS A 412 -12.24 5.52 -22.34
CA LYS A 412 -11.45 6.68 -22.79
C LYS A 412 -11.17 7.63 -21.64
N ILE A 413 -10.00 8.27 -21.67
CA ILE A 413 -9.62 9.32 -20.71
C ILE A 413 -9.87 10.69 -21.36
N GLU A 414 -10.71 11.50 -20.75
CA GLU A 414 -11.04 12.89 -21.08
C GLU A 414 -10.42 13.84 -20.04
N GLY A 415 -10.04 15.05 -20.46
CA GLY A 415 -9.37 16.01 -19.56
C GLY A 415 -7.90 15.65 -19.29
N PRO A 416 -7.21 16.38 -18.39
CA PRO A 416 -5.76 16.54 -18.37
C PRO A 416 -5.02 15.22 -18.50
#